data_AF-A0A8T2W0Z3-F1
#
_entry.id   AF-A0A8T2W0Z3-F1
#
_cell.length_a   1.000
_cell.length_b   1.000
_cell.length_c   1.000
_cell.angle_alpha   90.00
_cell.angle_beta   90.00
_cell.angle_gamma   90.00
#
_symmetry.space_group_name_H-M   'P 1'
#
loop_
_entity.id
_entity.type
_entity.pdbx_description
1 polymer ?
#
loop_
_entity_poly.entity_id
_entity_poly.type
_entity_poly.pdbx_seq_one_letter_code
_entity_poly.pdbx_strand_id
1 'polypeptide(L)'
;MAQQVVIAGGGIIGASSAYFLAQKFGLKPVVVEASTTACSASGKAGGFLALDWCDGNALGPLARKSFALHAELAESLPQDVGYRRCKTHSVSMSVKAGSRPSTRKINTLPTWVDGTDAIRASVIGNEENTGQVHPERLTKALLEEVIKKGGAVREHTEIVGLKMNAETRAIEGVYIKSTIRNSMHINDGHKEVEIEFLPADNVILALGVWSQTLQSILATTNAATLNTSIFSGLKVHSMVLADPEQKASADALFLTYRGKNGSNLEPEVYPRPDGTVYVCGVSSEEAPPQYADEIVAEAAAIETLKEVATAVCSNFNKAKVLKQQSCFLPCTDDGLPVIGAVPGVDKGLYIATGHSCWGILNGPATGLGIAELIVEGKTTVDLTAFDPARYSFKKNN
;
A
#
# COMPACT_ATOMS: atom_id res chain seq x y z
N MET A 1 -31.26 13.36 2.50
CA MET A 1 -30.03 13.97 1.94
C MET A 1 -29.11 12.83 1.49
N ALA A 2 -28.31 13.02 0.45
CA ALA A 2 -27.31 12.02 0.06
C ALA A 2 -26.24 11.95 1.16
N GLN A 3 -25.83 10.73 1.55
CA GLN A 3 -24.77 10.57 2.56
C GLN A 3 -23.45 11.14 2.04
N GLN A 4 -22.82 11.99 2.84
CA GLN A 4 -21.50 12.55 2.59
C GLN A 4 -20.43 11.67 3.22
N VAL A 5 -19.47 11.21 2.41
CA VAL A 5 -18.35 10.38 2.88
C VAL A 5 -17.03 11.06 2.59
N VAL A 6 -16.19 11.23 3.61
CA VAL A 6 -14.83 11.75 3.47
C VAL A 6 -13.83 10.65 3.79
N ILE A 7 -12.76 10.55 3.00
CA ILE A 7 -11.75 9.50 3.12
C ILE A 7 -10.38 10.17 3.29
N ALA A 8 -9.71 9.88 4.39
CA ALA A 8 -8.36 10.36 4.67
C ALA A 8 -7.33 9.38 4.10
N GLY A 9 -6.65 9.76 3.02
CA GLY A 9 -5.61 8.98 2.36
C GLY A 9 -5.99 8.52 0.94
N GLY A 10 -5.16 8.90 -0.04
CA GLY A 10 -5.27 8.56 -1.45
C GLY A 10 -4.45 7.33 -1.86
N GLY A 11 -4.16 6.43 -0.91
CA GLY A 11 -3.53 5.13 -1.16
C GLY A 11 -4.54 4.06 -1.58
N ILE A 12 -4.07 2.83 -1.81
CA ILE A 12 -4.89 1.71 -2.32
C ILE A 12 -6.11 1.41 -1.45
N ILE A 13 -5.99 1.54 -0.12
CA ILE A 13 -7.10 1.29 0.82
C ILE A 13 -8.18 2.36 0.65
N GLY A 14 -7.79 3.63 0.68
CA GLY A 14 -8.71 4.76 0.50
C GLY A 14 -9.34 4.77 -0.90
N ALA A 15 -8.54 4.54 -1.94
CA ALA A 15 -8.99 4.41 -3.32
C ALA A 15 -9.99 3.27 -3.52
N SER A 16 -9.72 2.08 -2.97
CA SER A 16 -10.64 0.94 -3.05
C SER A 16 -11.95 1.23 -2.31
N SER A 17 -11.87 1.85 -1.12
CA SER A 17 -13.06 2.21 -0.34
C SER A 17 -13.92 3.23 -1.08
N ALA A 18 -13.30 4.28 -1.62
CA ALA A 18 -13.96 5.30 -2.44
C ALA A 18 -14.61 4.68 -3.69
N TYR A 19 -13.88 3.80 -4.38
CA TYR A 19 -14.35 3.12 -5.58
C TYR A 19 -15.60 2.29 -5.30
N PHE A 20 -15.61 1.43 -4.27
CA PHE A 20 -16.79 0.61 -3.99
C PHE A 20 -17.97 1.45 -3.47
N LEU A 21 -17.74 2.50 -2.68
CA LEU A 21 -18.78 3.45 -2.30
C LEU A 21 -19.44 4.11 -3.53
N ALA A 22 -18.64 4.51 -4.52
CA ALA A 22 -19.14 5.14 -5.73
C ALA A 22 -19.77 4.14 -6.71
N GLN A 23 -19.08 3.05 -7.01
CA GLN A 23 -19.45 2.08 -8.04
C GLN A 23 -20.63 1.20 -7.61
N LYS A 24 -20.63 0.71 -6.37
CA LYS A 24 -21.66 -0.22 -5.87
C LYS A 24 -22.86 0.51 -5.28
N PHE A 25 -22.63 1.63 -4.58
CA PHE A 25 -23.66 2.32 -3.80
C PHE A 25 -24.06 3.70 -4.34
N GLY A 26 -23.42 4.18 -5.41
CA GLY A 26 -23.75 5.46 -6.03
C GLY A 26 -23.45 6.68 -5.15
N LEU A 27 -22.63 6.53 -4.11
CA LEU A 27 -22.19 7.64 -3.27
C LEU A 27 -21.10 8.47 -3.98
N LYS A 28 -20.89 9.69 -3.49
CA LYS A 28 -19.92 10.63 -4.08
C LYS A 28 -18.86 11.00 -3.04
N PRO A 29 -17.94 10.06 -2.72
CA PRO A 29 -16.96 10.29 -1.67
C PRO A 29 -15.97 11.39 -2.06
N VAL A 30 -15.45 12.09 -1.05
CA VAL A 30 -14.32 13.03 -1.18
C VAL A 30 -13.08 12.39 -0.55
N VAL A 31 -12.09 12.08 -1.37
CA VAL A 31 -10.78 11.60 -0.91
C VAL A 31 -9.88 12.81 -0.67
N VAL A 32 -9.26 12.86 0.50
CA VAL A 32 -8.35 13.92 0.94
C VAL A 32 -6.96 13.30 1.12
N GLU A 33 -5.96 13.83 0.43
CA GLU A 33 -4.58 13.33 0.42
C GLU A 33 -3.60 14.47 0.70
N ALA A 34 -2.77 14.29 1.73
CA ALA A 34 -1.86 15.32 2.23
C ALA A 34 -0.71 15.62 1.25
N SER A 35 -0.31 14.64 0.44
CA SER A 35 0.65 14.79 -0.65
C SER A 35 -0.06 14.60 -1.98
N THR A 36 0.33 13.62 -2.80
CA THR A 36 -0.37 13.24 -4.03
C THR A 36 -0.82 11.79 -3.96
N THR A 37 -1.79 11.41 -4.77
CA THR A 37 -2.37 10.07 -4.77
C THR A 37 -1.33 9.01 -5.12
N ALA A 38 -1.42 7.86 -4.42
CA ALA A 38 -0.47 6.75 -4.56
C ALA A 38 1.03 7.09 -4.34
N CYS A 39 1.38 8.25 -3.76
CA CYS A 39 2.79 8.70 -3.71
C CYS A 39 3.70 7.95 -2.71
N SER A 40 3.14 7.11 -1.84
CA SER A 40 3.86 6.31 -0.85
C SER A 40 3.78 4.81 -1.17
N ALA A 41 3.54 3.95 -0.17
CA ALA A 41 3.53 2.50 -0.31
C ALA A 41 2.69 2.01 -1.50
N SER A 42 1.51 2.58 -1.73
CA SER A 42 0.59 2.11 -2.78
C SER A 42 1.10 2.31 -4.21
N GLY A 43 1.89 3.34 -4.51
CA GLY A 43 2.50 3.50 -5.84
C GLY A 43 3.91 2.96 -5.95
N LYS A 44 4.58 2.74 -4.81
CA LYS A 44 5.97 2.27 -4.72
C LYS A 44 6.10 0.77 -4.41
N ALA A 45 4.99 0.06 -4.20
CA ALA A 45 4.97 -1.39 -3.98
C ALA A 45 5.32 -2.19 -5.24
N GLY A 46 5.66 -3.47 -5.03
CA GLY A 46 5.94 -4.42 -6.11
C GLY A 46 4.69 -4.82 -6.90
N GLY A 47 3.57 -5.03 -6.21
CA GLY A 47 2.28 -5.38 -6.82
C GLY A 47 2.00 -6.87 -6.94
N PHE A 48 2.72 -7.70 -6.18
CA PHE A 48 2.50 -9.14 -6.13
C PHE A 48 1.17 -9.50 -5.45
N LEU A 49 0.50 -10.53 -5.97
CA LEU A 49 -0.78 -11.04 -5.52
C LEU A 49 -0.66 -12.54 -5.29
N ALA A 50 -1.11 -13.00 -4.12
CA ALA A 50 -1.17 -14.42 -3.79
C ALA A 50 -2.58 -14.78 -3.29
N LEU A 51 -3.11 -15.89 -3.78
CA LEU A 51 -4.43 -16.38 -3.42
C LEU A 51 -4.46 -16.95 -1.99
N ASP A 52 -3.45 -17.75 -1.65
CA ASP A 52 -3.48 -18.72 -0.54
C ASP A 52 -2.31 -18.57 0.46
N TRP A 53 -1.38 -17.63 0.24
CA TRP A 53 -0.22 -17.44 1.12
C TRP A 53 -0.58 -16.90 2.51
N CYS A 54 -1.78 -16.36 2.67
CA CYS A 54 -2.31 -15.87 3.95
C CYS A 54 -3.19 -16.89 4.69
N ASP A 55 -3.43 -18.09 4.14
CA ASP A 55 -4.38 -19.07 4.70
C ASP A 55 -4.05 -19.56 6.11
N GLY A 56 -2.78 -19.46 6.51
CA GLY A 56 -2.33 -19.84 7.84
C GLY A 56 -2.71 -18.84 8.95
N ASN A 57 -3.34 -17.70 8.63
CA ASN A 57 -3.73 -16.68 9.60
C ASN A 57 -5.05 -15.99 9.23
N ALA A 58 -5.45 -15.00 10.03
CA ALA A 58 -6.71 -14.28 9.88
C ALA A 58 -6.87 -13.55 8.53
N LEU A 59 -5.78 -13.25 7.81
CA LEU A 59 -5.81 -12.61 6.49
C LEU A 59 -6.28 -13.56 5.38
N GLY A 60 -6.27 -14.88 5.55
CA GLY A 60 -6.59 -15.86 4.50
C GLY A 60 -7.90 -15.57 3.74
N PRO A 61 -9.05 -15.49 4.44
CA PRO A 61 -10.33 -15.18 3.80
C PRO A 61 -10.34 -13.81 3.08
N LEU A 62 -9.72 -12.79 3.68
CA LEU A 62 -9.60 -11.45 3.10
C LEU A 62 -8.77 -11.48 1.81
N ALA A 63 -7.60 -12.12 1.85
CA ALA A 63 -6.68 -12.26 0.73
C ALA A 63 -7.33 -13.02 -0.43
N ARG A 64 -8.00 -14.14 -0.16
CA ARG A 64 -8.71 -14.94 -1.17
C ARG A 64 -9.79 -14.14 -1.88
N LYS A 65 -10.63 -13.42 -1.11
CA LYS A 65 -11.66 -12.54 -1.69
C LYS A 65 -11.03 -11.43 -2.52
N SER A 66 -9.96 -10.80 -2.01
CA SER A 66 -9.30 -9.69 -2.68
C SER A 66 -8.59 -10.12 -3.96
N PHE A 67 -8.00 -11.31 -3.98
CA PHE A 67 -7.36 -11.89 -5.15
C PHE A 67 -8.33 -12.09 -6.31
N ALA A 68 -9.56 -12.55 -6.02
CA ALA A 68 -10.64 -12.63 -7.02
C ALA A 68 -11.05 -11.22 -7.50
N LEU A 69 -11.21 -10.27 -6.57
CA LEU A 69 -11.55 -8.88 -6.91
C LEU A 69 -10.51 -8.22 -7.81
N HIS A 70 -9.22 -8.54 -7.71
CA HIS A 70 -8.21 -8.01 -8.64
C HIS A 70 -8.48 -8.41 -10.10
N ALA A 71 -8.95 -9.64 -10.34
CA ALA A 71 -9.33 -10.08 -11.68
C ALA A 71 -10.58 -9.33 -12.17
N GLU A 72 -11.62 -9.23 -11.33
CA GLU A 72 -12.85 -8.48 -11.64
C GLU A 72 -12.58 -6.99 -11.91
N LEU A 73 -11.68 -6.37 -11.14
CA LEU A 73 -11.27 -4.98 -11.34
C LEU A 73 -10.50 -4.80 -12.65
N ALA A 74 -9.59 -5.72 -12.98
CA ALA A 74 -8.85 -5.66 -14.25
C ALA A 74 -9.76 -5.80 -15.48
N GLU A 75 -10.86 -6.55 -15.37
CA GLU A 75 -11.87 -6.68 -16.44
C GLU A 75 -12.81 -5.47 -16.52
N SER A 76 -13.16 -4.87 -15.37
CA SER A 76 -14.15 -3.79 -15.29
C SER A 76 -13.58 -2.39 -15.48
N LEU A 77 -12.31 -2.17 -15.15
CA LEU A 77 -11.65 -0.87 -15.30
C LEU A 77 -11.25 -0.63 -16.76
N PRO A 78 -11.51 0.55 -17.33
CA PRO A 78 -11.10 0.86 -18.70
C PRO A 78 -9.58 1.06 -18.85
N GLN A 79 -8.85 1.32 -17.76
CA GLN A 79 -7.41 1.53 -17.74
C GLN A 79 -6.67 0.20 -17.66
N ASP A 80 -5.54 0.07 -18.37
CA ASP A 80 -4.61 -1.04 -18.17
C ASP A 80 -3.90 -0.90 -16.82
N VAL A 81 -4.38 -1.65 -15.84
CA VAL A 81 -3.81 -1.73 -14.49
C VAL A 81 -2.60 -2.67 -14.40
N GLY A 82 -2.17 -3.28 -15.50
CA GLY A 82 -1.03 -4.19 -15.53
C GLY A 82 -1.28 -5.53 -14.83
N TYR A 83 -2.54 -5.93 -14.71
CA TYR A 83 -2.92 -7.22 -14.12
C TYR A 83 -2.45 -8.38 -15.00
N ARG A 84 -1.80 -9.38 -14.38
CA ARG A 84 -1.50 -10.66 -15.03
C ARG A 84 -1.32 -11.77 -14.02
N ARG A 85 -1.60 -12.99 -14.46
CA ARG A 85 -1.21 -14.22 -13.76
C ARG A 85 0.29 -14.46 -13.97
N CYS A 86 0.96 -15.08 -13.00
CA CYS A 86 2.39 -15.37 -13.13
C CYS A 86 2.76 -16.66 -12.41
N LYS A 87 3.90 -17.26 -12.79
CA LYS A 87 4.60 -18.21 -11.91
C LYS A 87 5.43 -17.46 -10.88
N THR A 88 5.67 -18.10 -9.76
CA THR A 88 6.43 -17.51 -8.66
C THR A 88 7.48 -18.50 -8.17
N HIS A 89 8.70 -18.02 -7.96
CA HIS A 89 9.85 -18.84 -7.63
C HIS A 89 10.48 -18.38 -6.33
N SER A 90 10.81 -19.33 -5.46
CA SER A 90 11.80 -19.12 -4.41
C SER A 90 13.17 -19.44 -4.97
N VAL A 91 14.14 -18.53 -4.83
CA VAL A 91 15.50 -18.71 -5.34
C VAL A 91 16.52 -18.37 -4.25
N SER A 92 17.39 -19.33 -3.92
CA SER A 92 18.50 -19.09 -3.00
C SER A 92 19.76 -18.73 -3.78
N MET A 93 20.38 -17.60 -3.42
CA MET A 93 21.55 -17.05 -4.10
C MET A 93 22.68 -16.77 -3.11
N SER A 94 23.92 -17.05 -3.49
CA SER A 94 25.10 -16.65 -2.71
C SER A 94 26.19 -16.13 -3.62
N VAL A 95 26.50 -14.85 -3.46
CA VAL A 95 27.50 -14.15 -4.26
C VAL A 95 28.80 -14.06 -3.46
N LYS A 96 29.87 -14.73 -3.90
CA LYS A 96 31.19 -14.64 -3.25
C LYS A 96 32.15 -13.78 -4.07
N ALA A 97 32.88 -12.88 -3.40
CA ALA A 97 33.90 -12.07 -4.04
C ALA A 97 34.97 -12.95 -4.73
N GLY A 98 35.28 -12.65 -5.99
CA GLY A 98 36.29 -13.38 -6.78
C GLY A 98 35.90 -14.80 -7.22
N SER A 99 34.70 -15.28 -6.89
CA SER A 99 34.22 -16.59 -7.35
C SER A 99 33.74 -16.53 -8.80
N ARG A 100 33.93 -17.63 -9.54
CA ARG A 100 33.35 -17.76 -10.87
C ARG A 100 31.87 -18.11 -10.77
N PRO A 101 31.03 -17.53 -11.64
CA PRO A 101 29.73 -18.04 -12.01
C PRO A 101 29.54 -19.56 -11.94
N SER A 102 28.50 -20.02 -11.26
CA SER A 102 28.02 -21.41 -11.39
C SER A 102 27.52 -21.64 -12.81
N THR A 103 27.96 -22.73 -13.44
CA THR A 103 27.47 -23.19 -14.75
C THR A 103 26.35 -24.23 -14.62
N ARG A 104 25.91 -24.52 -13.38
CA ARG A 104 24.88 -25.52 -13.11
C ARG A 104 23.52 -25.03 -13.62
N LYS A 105 22.91 -25.79 -14.52
CA LYS A 105 21.51 -25.55 -14.93
C LYS A 105 20.54 -25.92 -13.80
N ILE A 106 19.65 -25.01 -13.46
CA ILE A 106 18.53 -25.23 -12.53
C ILE A 106 17.24 -25.12 -13.35
N ASN A 107 16.61 -26.25 -13.65
CA ASN A 107 15.46 -26.32 -14.58
C ASN A 107 14.22 -25.57 -14.10
N THR A 108 14.12 -25.27 -12.81
CA THR A 108 13.01 -24.51 -12.22
C THR A 108 13.15 -23.01 -12.40
N LEU A 109 14.32 -22.49 -12.78
CA LEU A 109 14.50 -21.06 -13.00
C LEU A 109 13.84 -20.58 -14.30
N PRO A 110 13.25 -19.37 -14.32
CA PRO A 110 12.85 -18.73 -15.56
C PRO A 110 14.05 -18.52 -16.49
N THR A 111 13.83 -18.56 -17.81
CA THR A 111 14.90 -18.49 -18.81
C THR A 111 15.66 -17.15 -18.84
N TRP A 112 15.05 -16.09 -18.31
CA TRP A 112 15.69 -14.77 -18.19
C TRP A 112 16.55 -14.63 -16.93
N VAL A 113 16.45 -15.58 -15.99
CA VAL A 113 17.32 -15.68 -14.82
C VAL A 113 18.56 -16.47 -15.22
N ASP A 114 19.54 -15.76 -15.76
CA ASP A 114 20.86 -16.28 -16.13
C ASP A 114 21.93 -15.97 -15.08
N GLY A 115 21.50 -15.36 -13.97
CA GLY A 115 22.27 -15.08 -12.79
C GLY A 115 23.04 -16.30 -12.30
N THR A 116 24.36 -16.19 -12.31
CA THR A 116 25.26 -17.33 -12.12
C THR A 116 25.45 -17.74 -10.65
N ASP A 117 24.79 -17.04 -9.74
CA ASP A 117 24.95 -17.20 -8.29
C ASP A 117 23.76 -17.93 -7.63
N ALA A 118 22.79 -18.40 -8.44
CA ALA A 118 21.70 -19.23 -7.96
C ALA A 118 22.20 -20.62 -7.53
N ILE A 119 21.87 -21.02 -6.30
CA ILE A 119 22.23 -22.31 -5.71
C ILE A 119 21.07 -23.30 -5.85
N ARG A 120 19.84 -22.83 -5.63
CA ARG A 120 18.62 -23.63 -5.64
C ARG A 120 17.45 -22.75 -6.05
N ALA A 121 16.48 -23.34 -6.75
CA ALA A 121 15.19 -22.72 -7.00
C ALA A 121 14.05 -23.73 -6.94
N SER A 122 12.86 -23.26 -6.55
CA SER A 122 11.62 -24.02 -6.57
C SER A 122 10.45 -23.12 -6.93
N VAL A 123 9.47 -23.68 -7.64
CA VAL A 123 8.20 -23.00 -7.91
C VAL A 123 7.36 -23.03 -6.63
N ILE A 124 6.91 -21.85 -6.19
CA ILE A 124 6.08 -21.64 -4.99
C ILE A 124 4.70 -21.04 -5.32
N GLY A 125 4.46 -20.72 -6.59
CA GLY A 125 3.19 -20.22 -7.09
C GLY A 125 3.10 -20.40 -8.61
N ASN A 126 1.88 -20.43 -9.12
CA ASN A 126 1.57 -20.62 -10.53
C ASN A 126 0.43 -19.69 -10.98
N GLU A 127 0.08 -19.77 -12.25
CA GLU A 127 -0.94 -18.92 -12.85
C GLU A 127 -2.36 -19.15 -12.27
N GLU A 128 -2.59 -20.15 -11.43
CA GLU A 128 -3.87 -20.40 -10.74
C GLU A 128 -3.93 -19.77 -9.34
N ASN A 129 -2.79 -19.50 -8.69
CA ASN A 129 -2.76 -18.96 -7.33
C ASN A 129 -1.88 -17.72 -7.11
N THR A 130 -1.10 -17.29 -8.10
CA THR A 130 -0.35 -16.03 -8.01
C THR A 130 -0.54 -15.13 -9.24
N GLY A 131 -0.31 -13.85 -9.01
CA GLY A 131 -0.46 -12.81 -10.02
C GLY A 131 0.24 -11.52 -9.63
N GLN A 132 0.12 -10.52 -10.48
CA GLN A 132 0.69 -9.21 -10.30
C GLN A 132 -0.27 -8.15 -10.85
N VAL A 133 -0.14 -6.94 -10.33
CA VAL A 133 -0.78 -5.71 -10.85
C VAL A 133 0.23 -4.58 -10.78
N HIS A 134 0.07 -3.52 -11.59
CA HIS A 134 0.86 -2.31 -11.43
C HIS A 134 0.24 -1.42 -10.34
N PRO A 135 0.84 -1.27 -9.15
CA PRO A 135 0.16 -0.69 -7.98
C PRO A 135 -0.29 0.76 -8.15
N GLU A 136 0.58 1.60 -8.72
CA GLU A 136 0.27 3.01 -9.00
C GLU A 136 -0.89 3.15 -10.00
N ARG A 137 -0.88 2.37 -11.09
CA ARG A 137 -1.91 2.40 -12.13
C ARG A 137 -3.26 1.93 -11.59
N LEU A 138 -3.29 0.83 -10.83
CA LEU A 138 -4.50 0.36 -10.17
C LEU A 138 -5.07 1.44 -9.23
N THR A 139 -4.25 1.98 -8.34
CA THR A 139 -4.70 2.97 -7.36
C THR A 139 -5.28 4.22 -8.05
N LYS A 140 -4.61 4.72 -9.09
CA LYS A 140 -5.09 5.88 -9.85
C LYS A 140 -6.34 5.58 -10.66
N ALA A 141 -6.42 4.41 -11.31
CA ALA A 141 -7.61 3.99 -12.07
C ALA A 141 -8.86 3.95 -11.19
N LEU A 142 -8.76 3.42 -9.96
CA LEU A 142 -9.87 3.41 -9.01
C LEU A 142 -10.35 4.84 -8.68
N LEU A 143 -9.42 5.76 -8.43
CA LEU A 143 -9.73 7.16 -8.12
C LEU A 143 -10.29 7.92 -9.33
N GLU A 144 -9.81 7.63 -10.54
CA GLU A 144 -10.36 8.18 -11.78
C GLU A 144 -11.84 7.78 -11.96
N GLU A 145 -12.19 6.52 -11.68
CA GLU A 145 -13.59 6.07 -11.73
C GLU A 145 -14.45 6.75 -10.65
N VAL A 146 -13.89 7.00 -9.45
CA VAL A 146 -14.58 7.78 -8.41
C VAL A 146 -14.93 9.19 -8.92
N ILE A 147 -13.99 9.87 -9.57
CA ILE A 147 -14.21 11.20 -10.15
C ILE A 147 -15.28 11.15 -11.25
N LYS A 148 -15.23 10.14 -12.15
CA LYS A 148 -16.24 9.97 -13.21
C LYS A 148 -17.64 9.74 -12.65
N LYS A 149 -17.76 9.12 -11.47
CA LYS A 149 -19.03 8.94 -10.75
C LYS A 149 -19.47 10.17 -9.95
N GLY A 150 -18.70 11.26 -10.00
CA GLY A 150 -19.01 12.53 -9.34
C GLY A 150 -18.51 12.63 -7.90
N GLY A 151 -17.64 11.71 -7.45
CA GLY A 151 -16.81 11.93 -6.27
C GLY A 151 -15.68 12.93 -6.56
N ALA A 152 -14.83 13.19 -5.56
CA ALA A 152 -13.73 14.15 -5.69
C ALA A 152 -12.46 13.64 -5.01
N VAL A 153 -11.31 14.11 -5.50
CA VAL A 153 -9.99 13.92 -4.88
C VAL A 153 -9.37 15.28 -4.65
N ARG A 154 -8.97 15.56 -3.41
CA ARG A 154 -8.25 16.77 -2.99
C ARG A 154 -6.84 16.37 -2.56
N GLU A 155 -5.90 16.46 -3.50
CA GLU A 155 -4.46 16.35 -3.21
C GLU A 155 -3.96 17.62 -2.50
N HIS A 156 -2.79 17.54 -1.88
CA HIS A 156 -2.20 18.62 -1.08
C HIS A 156 -3.15 19.17 -0.02
N THR A 157 -3.92 18.30 0.61
CA THR A 157 -4.91 18.64 1.62
C THR A 157 -4.85 17.61 2.74
N GLU A 158 -4.62 18.04 3.98
CA GLU A 158 -4.56 17.16 5.16
C GLU A 158 -5.81 17.32 6.02
N ILE A 159 -6.24 16.22 6.67
CA ILE A 159 -7.25 16.28 7.73
C ILE A 159 -6.54 16.54 9.05
N VAL A 160 -6.89 17.63 9.72
CA VAL A 160 -6.27 18.07 10.98
C VAL A 160 -7.16 17.85 12.20
N GLY A 161 -8.43 17.50 12.00
CA GLY A 161 -9.36 17.27 13.09
C GLY A 161 -10.72 16.73 12.63
N LEU A 162 -11.51 16.31 13.59
CA LEU A 162 -12.87 15.79 13.41
C LEU A 162 -13.85 16.68 14.16
N LYS A 163 -15.06 16.82 13.61
CA LYS A 163 -16.20 17.38 14.35
C LYS A 163 -17.14 16.25 14.73
N MET A 164 -17.46 16.15 16.00
CA MET A 164 -18.36 15.15 16.54
C MET A 164 -19.45 15.81 17.38
N ASN A 165 -20.68 15.34 17.25
CA ASN A 165 -21.79 15.77 18.07
C ASN A 165 -21.56 15.33 19.54
N ALA A 166 -21.66 16.26 20.48
CA ALA A 166 -21.36 15.99 21.88
C ALA A 166 -22.36 15.03 22.57
N GLU A 167 -23.62 15.00 22.12
CA GLU A 167 -24.67 14.18 22.72
C GLU A 167 -24.75 12.80 22.05
N THR A 168 -24.80 12.77 20.72
CA THR A 168 -25.00 11.52 19.97
C THR A 168 -23.70 10.81 19.63
N ARG A 169 -22.54 11.45 19.88
CA ARG A 169 -21.20 10.98 19.48
C ARG A 169 -21.12 10.54 18.03
N ALA A 170 -21.86 11.22 17.16
CA ALA A 170 -21.85 10.99 15.72
C ALA A 170 -20.92 11.99 15.03
N ILE A 171 -20.21 11.57 13.99
CA ILE A 171 -19.40 12.48 13.18
C ILE A 171 -20.29 13.44 12.39
N GLU A 172 -19.87 14.70 12.33
CA GLU A 172 -20.51 15.76 11.54
C GLU A 172 -19.62 16.25 10.38
N GLY A 173 -18.33 15.93 10.41
CA GLY A 173 -17.37 16.31 9.38
C GLY A 173 -15.92 16.31 9.84
N VAL A 174 -15.06 16.88 9.00
CA VAL A 174 -13.61 16.99 9.22
C VAL A 174 -13.16 18.44 9.06
N TYR A 175 -12.08 18.79 9.75
CA TYR A 175 -11.33 20.01 9.48
C TYR A 175 -10.16 19.67 8.57
N ILE A 176 -10.06 20.39 7.46
CA ILE A 176 -9.03 20.20 6.45
C ILE A 176 -8.15 21.43 6.30
N LYS A 177 -6.91 21.20 5.88
CA LYS A 177 -5.91 22.23 5.71
C LYS A 177 -5.13 21.99 4.42
N SER A 178 -4.90 23.04 3.63
CA SER A 178 -4.01 22.96 2.47
C SER A 178 -2.56 22.75 2.92
N THR A 179 -1.89 21.80 2.27
CA THR A 179 -0.48 21.48 2.52
C THR A 179 0.44 22.05 1.44
N ILE A 180 -0.06 22.93 0.55
CA ILE A 180 0.77 23.60 -0.47
C ILE A 180 1.88 24.36 0.25
N ARG A 181 3.06 23.76 0.25
CA ARG A 181 4.29 24.38 0.76
C ARG A 181 4.71 25.34 -0.33
N ASN A 182 4.47 26.64 -0.14
CA ASN A 182 4.92 27.66 -1.08
C ASN A 182 6.36 27.36 -1.49
N SER A 183 6.55 27.11 -2.78
CA SER A 183 7.89 26.95 -3.36
C SER A 183 8.73 28.14 -2.93
N MET A 184 9.93 27.88 -2.41
CA MET A 184 10.95 28.87 -2.10
C MET A 184 10.97 30.03 -3.11
N HIS A 185 10.31 31.12 -2.78
CA HIS A 185 10.66 32.48 -3.18
C HIS A 185 10.45 33.33 -1.93
N ILE A 186 11.58 33.74 -1.36
CA ILE A 186 11.70 34.70 -0.29
C ILE A 186 10.99 35.98 -0.77
N ASN A 187 9.81 36.28 -0.21
CA ASN A 187 9.19 37.61 -0.03
C ASN A 187 7.65 37.65 -0.08
N ASP A 188 6.93 36.53 -0.14
CA ASP A 188 5.49 36.57 0.11
C ASP A 188 5.22 36.35 1.61
N GLY A 189 4.69 37.40 2.25
CA GLY A 189 4.36 37.44 3.67
C GLY A 189 3.52 36.26 4.13
N HIS A 190 3.55 36.01 5.44
CA HIS A 190 2.77 34.99 6.15
C HIS A 190 1.33 34.86 5.61
N LYS A 191 1.11 33.98 4.64
CA LYS A 191 -0.24 33.54 4.30
C LYS A 191 -0.69 32.65 5.44
N GLU A 192 -1.63 33.16 6.23
CA GLU A 192 -2.34 32.41 7.25
C GLU A 192 -2.87 31.13 6.62
N VAL A 193 -2.58 29.98 7.23
CA VAL A 193 -3.04 28.71 6.72
C VAL A 193 -4.50 28.54 7.13
N GLU A 194 -5.42 28.66 6.17
CA GLU A 194 -6.86 28.56 6.41
C GLU A 194 -7.27 27.11 6.65
N ILE A 195 -7.98 26.89 7.77
CA ILE A 195 -8.62 25.60 8.10
C ILE A 195 -10.07 25.66 7.63
N GLU A 196 -10.45 24.77 6.71
CA GLU A 196 -11.80 24.64 6.18
C GLU A 196 -12.54 23.50 6.90
N PHE A 197 -13.85 23.67 7.15
CA PHE A 197 -14.71 22.58 7.61
C PHE A 197 -15.41 21.91 6.42
N LEU A 198 -15.22 20.59 6.27
CA LEU A 198 -15.89 19.77 5.27
C LEU A 198 -16.92 18.85 5.96
N PRO A 199 -18.24 19.08 5.76
CA PRO A 199 -19.29 18.24 6.34
C PRO A 199 -19.22 16.80 5.83
N ALA A 200 -19.42 15.84 6.74
CA ALA A 200 -19.45 14.41 6.41
C ALA A 200 -20.32 13.64 7.40
N ASP A 201 -21.13 12.70 6.90
CA ASP A 201 -21.87 11.75 7.72
C ASP A 201 -20.98 10.56 8.11
N ASN A 202 -20.00 10.23 7.26
CA ASN A 202 -19.05 9.15 7.49
C ASN A 202 -17.63 9.59 7.12
N VAL A 203 -16.66 9.21 7.93
CA VAL A 203 -15.24 9.45 7.72
C VAL A 203 -14.47 8.13 7.79
N ILE A 204 -13.64 7.86 6.79
CA ILE A 204 -12.75 6.69 6.76
C ILE A 204 -11.31 7.17 6.93
N LEU A 205 -10.61 6.68 7.95
CA LEU A 205 -9.21 6.95 8.21
C LEU A 205 -8.34 5.86 7.56
N ALA A 206 -7.77 6.14 6.39
CA ALA A 206 -6.94 5.22 5.60
C ALA A 206 -5.51 5.77 5.42
N LEU A 207 -4.90 6.21 6.53
CA LEU A 207 -3.68 7.03 6.58
C LEU A 207 -2.36 6.26 6.36
N GLY A 208 -2.40 4.95 6.15
CA GLY A 208 -1.17 4.15 6.00
C GLY A 208 -0.22 4.35 7.20
N VAL A 209 1.06 4.60 6.95
CA VAL A 209 2.06 4.73 8.02
C VAL A 209 1.76 5.92 8.96
N TRP A 210 1.11 6.96 8.44
CA TRP A 210 0.73 8.14 9.22
C TRP A 210 -0.43 7.88 10.18
N SER A 211 -0.91 6.63 10.28
CA SER A 211 -1.88 6.25 11.32
C SER A 211 -1.33 6.48 12.75
N GLN A 212 -0.01 6.61 12.91
CA GLN A 212 0.61 7.06 14.16
C GLN A 212 0.16 8.45 14.61
N THR A 213 -0.23 9.33 13.68
CA THR A 213 -0.70 10.68 13.98
C THR A 213 -2.18 10.72 14.36
N LEU A 214 -2.90 9.58 14.32
CA LEU A 214 -4.32 9.51 14.61
C LEU A 214 -4.68 10.09 15.98
N GLN A 215 -3.78 10.02 16.97
CA GLN A 215 -4.04 10.58 18.28
C GLN A 215 -4.35 12.08 18.23
N SER A 216 -3.67 12.85 17.38
CA SER A 216 -3.93 14.29 17.25
C SER A 216 -5.28 14.57 16.60
N ILE A 217 -5.65 13.77 15.59
CA ILE A 217 -6.96 13.85 14.92
C ILE A 217 -8.08 13.47 15.91
N LEU A 218 -7.94 12.36 16.63
CA LEU A 218 -8.93 11.85 17.57
C LEU A 218 -9.08 12.73 18.82
N ALA A 219 -8.00 13.39 19.28
CA ALA A 219 -8.03 14.27 20.45
C ALA A 219 -9.08 15.39 20.31
N THR A 220 -9.46 15.78 19.08
CA THR A 220 -10.51 16.78 18.83
C THR A 220 -11.92 16.31 19.21
N THR A 221 -12.12 15.01 19.41
CA THR A 221 -13.45 14.41 19.65
C THR A 221 -13.69 14.01 21.10
N ASN A 222 -12.71 14.13 22.00
CA ASN A 222 -12.70 13.49 23.33
C ASN A 222 -12.98 11.97 23.30
N ALA A 223 -12.98 11.33 22.13
CA ALA A 223 -13.29 9.91 21.93
C ALA A 223 -12.02 9.04 21.86
N ALA A 224 -10.93 9.48 22.49
CA ALA A 224 -9.63 8.80 22.49
C ALA A 224 -9.71 7.45 23.23
N THR A 225 -10.23 6.43 22.56
CA THR A 225 -10.30 5.06 23.07
C THR A 225 -9.43 4.11 22.27
N LEU A 226 -9.03 4.45 21.05
CA LEU A 226 -8.12 3.64 20.24
C LEU A 226 -6.67 3.94 20.63
N ASN A 227 -5.90 2.92 21.01
CA ASN A 227 -4.47 3.04 21.21
C ASN A 227 -3.74 3.16 19.87
N THR A 228 -3.19 4.33 19.56
CA THR A 228 -2.49 4.57 18.29
C THR A 228 -0.98 4.26 18.35
N SER A 229 -0.43 3.94 19.53
CA SER A 229 0.99 3.57 19.66
C SER A 229 1.33 2.21 19.05
N ILE A 230 0.30 1.44 18.69
CA ILE A 230 0.39 0.14 18.03
C ILE A 230 0.90 0.24 16.60
N PHE A 231 0.83 1.44 16.00
CA PHE A 231 1.20 1.65 14.62
C PHE A 231 2.70 1.95 14.55
N SER A 232 3.39 1.26 13.67
CA SER A 232 4.80 1.47 13.38
C SER A 232 5.03 1.54 11.87
N GLY A 233 6.21 2.02 11.47
CA GLY A 233 6.60 2.14 10.08
C GLY A 233 7.89 1.39 9.82
N LEU A 234 7.89 0.53 8.81
CA LEU A 234 9.12 -0.07 8.28
C LEU A 234 9.49 0.62 6.97
N LYS A 235 10.63 1.29 6.93
CA LYS A 235 11.11 1.91 5.68
C LYS A 235 11.60 0.81 4.76
N VAL A 236 11.17 0.84 3.51
CA VAL A 236 11.56 -0.12 2.48
C VAL A 236 12.06 0.61 1.24
N HIS A 237 13.08 0.06 0.61
CA HIS A 237 13.69 0.61 -0.60
C HIS A 237 13.35 -0.25 -1.81
N SER A 238 13.16 0.43 -2.93
CA SER A 238 12.93 -0.22 -4.21
C SER A 238 13.53 0.57 -5.36
N MET A 239 13.70 -0.11 -6.48
CA MET A 239 14.05 0.52 -7.75
C MET A 239 13.24 -0.09 -8.89
N VAL A 240 13.10 0.69 -9.95
CA VAL A 240 12.48 0.24 -11.21
C VAL A 240 13.52 0.39 -12.31
N LEU A 241 13.79 -0.72 -13.00
CA LEU A 241 14.69 -0.82 -14.13
C LEU A 241 13.89 -0.91 -15.44
N ALA A 242 14.45 -0.44 -16.55
CA ALA A 242 13.98 -0.84 -17.88
C ALA A 242 14.67 -2.15 -18.28
N ASP A 243 13.91 -3.20 -18.59
CA ASP A 243 14.48 -4.42 -19.16
C ASP A 243 15.08 -4.10 -20.55
N PRO A 244 16.42 -4.18 -20.71
CA PRO A 244 17.08 -3.77 -21.95
C PRO A 244 16.68 -4.63 -23.15
N GLU A 245 16.35 -5.90 -22.94
CA GLU A 245 16.07 -6.85 -24.02
C GLU A 245 14.58 -7.24 -24.11
N GLN A 246 13.76 -6.78 -23.16
CA GLN A 246 12.34 -7.14 -23.05
C GLN A 246 12.11 -8.67 -23.06
N LYS A 247 12.99 -9.40 -22.38
CA LYS A 247 12.95 -10.87 -22.30
C LYS A 247 12.47 -11.40 -20.96
N ALA A 248 12.39 -10.55 -19.94
CA ALA A 248 11.87 -10.95 -18.65
C ALA A 248 10.39 -11.37 -18.78
N SER A 249 10.11 -12.60 -18.39
CA SER A 249 8.76 -13.17 -18.42
C SER A 249 7.89 -12.58 -17.30
N ALA A 250 6.67 -13.09 -17.15
CA ALA A 250 5.82 -12.70 -16.02
C ALA A 250 6.32 -13.23 -14.66
N ASP A 251 7.28 -14.15 -14.64
CA ASP A 251 7.72 -14.84 -13.43
C ASP A 251 8.21 -13.89 -12.34
N ALA A 252 7.65 -14.03 -11.14
CA ALA A 252 8.05 -13.30 -9.94
C ALA A 252 9.07 -14.10 -9.13
N LEU A 253 10.06 -13.41 -8.56
CA LEU A 253 11.12 -14.04 -7.76
C LEU A 253 11.09 -13.54 -6.31
N PHE A 254 11.14 -14.48 -5.38
CA PHE A 254 11.42 -14.26 -3.96
C PHE A 254 12.76 -14.88 -3.64
N LEU A 255 13.71 -14.05 -3.19
CA LEU A 255 15.10 -14.44 -3.08
C LEU A 255 15.48 -14.66 -1.63
N THR A 256 16.31 -15.66 -1.35
CA THR A 256 17.17 -15.67 -0.17
C THR A 256 18.57 -15.33 -0.65
N TYR A 257 19.03 -14.11 -0.40
CA TYR A 257 20.24 -13.56 -1.00
C TYR A 257 21.34 -13.36 0.03
N ARG A 258 22.48 -14.03 -0.16
CA ARG A 258 23.72 -13.75 0.57
C ARG A 258 24.69 -12.95 -0.30
N GLY A 259 24.89 -11.69 0.04
CA GLY A 259 25.75 -10.75 -0.70
C GLY A 259 27.25 -10.94 -0.40
N LYS A 260 28.07 -10.26 -1.20
CA LYS A 260 29.55 -10.33 -1.13
C LYS A 260 30.10 -9.91 0.24
N ASN A 261 29.44 -8.97 0.90
CA ASN A 261 29.85 -8.42 2.19
C ASN A 261 29.28 -9.22 3.38
N GLY A 262 28.73 -10.42 3.13
CA GLY A 262 28.10 -11.24 4.16
C GLY A 262 26.68 -10.81 4.54
N SER A 263 26.11 -9.82 3.85
CA SER A 263 24.70 -9.43 4.03
C SER A 263 23.78 -10.60 3.69
N ASN A 264 22.72 -10.78 4.49
CA ASN A 264 21.62 -11.68 4.18
C ASN A 264 20.37 -10.82 3.98
N LEU A 265 19.73 -10.96 2.84
CA LEU A 265 18.56 -10.19 2.43
C LEU A 265 17.51 -11.12 1.84
N GLU A 266 16.27 -10.66 1.83
CA GLU A 266 15.16 -11.35 1.17
C GLU A 266 14.56 -10.50 0.04
N PRO A 267 15.32 -10.22 -1.04
CA PRO A 267 14.84 -9.36 -2.10
C PRO A 267 13.80 -10.01 -2.98
N GLU A 268 13.00 -9.17 -3.61
CA GLU A 268 11.96 -9.59 -4.55
C GLU A 268 12.19 -8.92 -5.90
N VAL A 269 11.91 -9.65 -6.98
CA VAL A 269 12.07 -9.15 -8.36
C VAL A 269 10.82 -9.46 -9.17
N TYR A 270 10.21 -8.39 -9.71
CA TYR A 270 8.96 -8.45 -10.45
C TYR A 270 9.10 -7.73 -11.79
N PRO A 271 9.31 -8.46 -12.88
CA PRO A 271 9.08 -7.91 -14.21
C PRO A 271 7.63 -7.43 -14.33
N ARG A 272 7.37 -6.45 -15.18
CA ARG A 272 6.03 -5.88 -15.44
C ARG A 272 5.67 -5.96 -16.92
N PRO A 273 4.38 -5.90 -17.29
CA PRO A 273 3.95 -5.96 -18.71
C PRO A 273 4.49 -4.82 -19.59
N ASP A 274 4.84 -3.68 -18.97
CA ASP A 274 5.35 -2.50 -19.67
C ASP A 274 6.87 -2.54 -19.93
N GLY A 275 7.50 -3.71 -19.74
CA GLY A 275 8.94 -3.89 -19.93
C GLY A 275 9.79 -3.33 -18.79
N THR A 276 9.20 -2.91 -17.68
CA THR A 276 9.95 -2.52 -16.48
C THR A 276 10.15 -3.70 -15.53
N VAL A 277 11.18 -3.63 -14.69
CA VAL A 277 11.47 -4.63 -13.65
C VAL A 277 11.59 -3.93 -12.32
N TYR A 278 10.74 -4.31 -11.37
CA TYR A 278 10.77 -3.84 -9.99
C TYR A 278 11.68 -4.72 -9.14
N VAL A 279 12.49 -4.10 -8.28
CA VAL A 279 13.38 -4.79 -7.34
C VAL A 279 13.27 -4.12 -5.98
N CYS A 280 13.07 -4.89 -4.90
CA CYS A 280 13.01 -4.40 -3.53
C CYS A 280 13.66 -5.38 -2.53
N GLY A 281 13.56 -5.07 -1.24
CA GLY A 281 13.92 -5.98 -0.14
C GLY A 281 15.07 -5.53 0.74
N VAL A 282 15.45 -4.25 0.66
CA VAL A 282 16.27 -3.60 1.68
C VAL A 282 15.35 -2.73 2.53
N SER A 283 15.47 -2.85 3.85
CA SER A 283 14.66 -2.11 4.82
C SER A 283 15.51 -1.47 5.92
N SER A 284 14.98 -0.42 6.53
CA SER A 284 15.57 0.27 7.67
C SER A 284 14.49 0.70 8.67
N GLU A 285 14.88 0.84 9.94
CA GLU A 285 14.01 1.35 11.00
C GLU A 285 14.26 2.86 11.15
N GLU A 286 13.24 3.66 10.84
CA GLU A 286 13.26 5.12 10.95
C GLU A 286 11.83 5.60 11.22
N ALA A 287 11.68 6.78 11.83
CA ALA A 287 10.36 7.42 11.88
C ALA A 287 9.97 7.95 10.48
N PRO A 288 8.71 7.81 10.05
CA PRO A 288 8.25 8.42 8.82
C PRO A 288 8.32 9.96 8.94
N PRO A 289 8.68 10.68 7.85
CA PRO A 289 8.55 12.13 7.82
C PRO A 289 7.09 12.55 7.85
N GLN A 290 6.84 13.86 8.00
CA GLN A 290 5.47 14.39 8.04
C GLN A 290 4.70 14.07 6.76
N TYR A 291 5.35 14.16 5.60
CA TYR A 291 4.71 13.94 4.31
C TYR A 291 5.46 12.96 3.40
N ALA A 292 4.71 12.36 2.48
CA ALA A 292 5.20 11.27 1.64
C ALA A 292 6.27 11.68 0.62
N ASP A 293 6.22 12.92 0.15
CA ASP A 293 7.12 13.52 -0.83
C ASP A 293 8.50 13.82 -0.25
N GLU A 294 8.64 13.80 1.09
CA GLU A 294 9.92 13.94 1.79
C GLU A 294 10.69 12.61 1.88
N ILE A 295 10.06 11.49 1.52
CA ILE A 295 10.68 10.16 1.64
C ILE A 295 11.69 9.97 0.50
N VAL A 296 12.97 9.88 0.88
CA VAL A 296 14.10 9.66 -0.04
C VAL A 296 14.68 8.26 0.13
N ALA A 297 15.08 7.65 -0.99
CA ALA A 297 15.77 6.37 -0.98
C ALA A 297 17.23 6.52 -0.52
N GLU A 298 17.70 5.56 0.28
CA GLU A 298 19.09 5.54 0.74
C GLU A 298 20.01 5.04 -0.37
N ALA A 299 21.07 5.79 -0.67
CA ALA A 299 21.99 5.46 -1.76
C ALA A 299 22.61 4.06 -1.60
N ALA A 300 23.02 3.68 -0.38
CA ALA A 300 23.59 2.36 -0.09
C ALA A 300 22.58 1.22 -0.31
N ALA A 301 21.30 1.44 0.04
CA ALA A 301 20.24 0.48 -0.22
C ALA A 301 20.02 0.29 -1.72
N ILE A 302 20.01 1.39 -2.49
CA ILE A 302 19.87 1.33 -3.95
C ILE A 302 21.05 0.62 -4.61
N GLU A 303 22.29 0.88 -4.20
CA GLU A 303 23.46 0.14 -4.70
C GLU A 303 23.35 -1.35 -4.41
N THR A 304 22.87 -1.72 -3.21
CA THR A 304 22.60 -3.12 -2.86
C THR A 304 21.55 -3.74 -3.79
N LEU A 305 20.46 -3.04 -4.10
CA LEU A 305 19.44 -3.53 -5.02
C LEU A 305 19.99 -3.70 -6.45
N LYS A 306 20.90 -2.81 -6.91
CA LYS A 306 21.60 -2.97 -8.20
C LYS A 306 22.46 -4.24 -8.25
N GLU A 307 23.15 -4.54 -7.15
CA GLU A 307 23.91 -5.79 -7.03
C GLU A 307 22.99 -7.01 -7.13
N VAL A 308 21.87 -7.00 -6.41
CA VAL A 308 20.85 -8.05 -6.49
C VAL A 308 20.33 -8.22 -7.92
N ALA A 309 19.94 -7.13 -8.58
CA ALA A 309 19.43 -7.19 -9.94
C ALA A 309 20.44 -7.79 -10.92
N THR A 310 21.71 -7.38 -10.80
CA THR A 310 22.81 -7.93 -11.62
C THR A 310 23.07 -9.40 -11.32
N ALA A 311 22.95 -9.81 -10.04
CA ALA A 311 23.10 -11.20 -9.65
C ALA A 311 21.98 -12.09 -10.18
N VAL A 312 20.75 -11.56 -10.35
CA VAL A 312 19.59 -12.26 -10.90
C VAL A 312 19.67 -12.38 -12.42
N CYS A 313 19.98 -11.28 -13.11
CA CYS A 313 20.08 -11.26 -14.56
C CYS A 313 21.30 -10.44 -14.99
N SER A 314 22.20 -11.08 -15.74
CA SER A 314 23.46 -10.48 -16.16
C SER A 314 23.26 -9.19 -16.97
N ASN A 315 22.17 -9.10 -17.73
CA ASN A 315 21.83 -7.94 -18.55
C ASN A 315 21.31 -6.74 -17.74
N PHE A 316 20.87 -6.93 -16.50
CA PHE A 316 20.40 -5.83 -15.66
C PHE A 316 21.53 -4.89 -15.22
N ASN A 317 22.80 -5.28 -15.38
CA ASN A 317 23.94 -4.37 -15.17
C ASN A 317 23.99 -3.19 -16.18
N LYS A 318 23.34 -3.34 -17.34
CA LYS A 318 23.22 -2.31 -18.39
C LYS A 318 21.85 -1.61 -18.34
N ALA A 319 20.95 -2.06 -17.45
CA ALA A 319 19.61 -1.52 -17.38
C ALA A 319 19.60 -0.06 -16.92
N LYS A 320 18.82 0.76 -17.60
CA LYS A 320 18.56 2.13 -17.16
C LYS A 320 17.69 2.07 -15.90
N VAL A 321 18.18 2.67 -14.82
CA VAL A 321 17.37 2.89 -13.61
C VAL A 321 16.36 4.00 -13.90
N LEU A 322 15.09 3.66 -13.89
CA LEU A 322 13.97 4.59 -14.15
C LEU A 322 13.50 5.28 -12.87
N LYS A 323 13.47 4.55 -11.75
CA LYS A 323 13.09 5.09 -10.45
C LYS A 323 14.00 4.51 -9.34
N GLN A 324 14.38 5.35 -8.40
CA GLN A 324 15.00 4.98 -7.12
C GLN A 324 14.09 5.51 -6.02
N GLN A 325 13.54 4.64 -5.18
CA GLN A 325 12.40 5.01 -4.34
C GLN A 325 12.49 4.37 -2.96
N SER A 326 11.79 4.99 -2.02
CA SER A 326 11.51 4.42 -0.71
C SER A 326 10.11 4.83 -0.26
N CYS A 327 9.50 3.98 0.55
CA CYS A 327 8.25 4.23 1.25
C CYS A 327 8.27 3.54 2.61
N PHE A 328 7.21 3.73 3.39
CA PHE A 328 7.03 3.04 4.66
C PHE A 328 5.83 2.09 4.56
N LEU A 329 6.03 0.87 5.03
CA LEU A 329 4.95 -0.08 5.25
C LEU A 329 4.25 0.25 6.58
N PRO A 330 2.90 0.33 6.62
CA PRO A 330 2.17 0.51 7.87
C PRO A 330 2.07 -0.82 8.62
N CYS A 331 2.73 -0.93 9.75
CA CYS A 331 2.72 -2.12 10.59
C CYS A 331 1.89 -1.89 11.86
N THR A 332 1.41 -3.00 12.42
CA THR A 332 0.72 -3.07 13.71
C THR A 332 1.44 -4.08 14.61
N ASP A 333 1.34 -3.93 15.92
CA ASP A 333 1.99 -4.82 16.90
C ASP A 333 1.61 -6.30 16.74
N ASP A 334 0.38 -6.61 16.31
CA ASP A 334 -0.11 -7.98 16.11
C ASP A 334 0.08 -8.48 14.67
N GLY A 335 0.60 -7.64 13.77
CA GLY A 335 0.78 -7.94 12.35
C GLY A 335 -0.50 -8.02 11.52
N LEU A 336 -1.67 -7.70 12.10
CA LEU A 336 -2.95 -7.68 11.41
C LEU A 336 -3.43 -6.24 11.17
N PRO A 337 -4.13 -5.98 10.06
CA PRO A 337 -4.71 -4.68 9.82
C PRO A 337 -5.79 -4.35 10.85
N VAL A 338 -6.09 -3.06 10.93
CA VAL A 338 -7.15 -2.48 11.78
C VAL A 338 -8.22 -1.92 10.84
N ILE A 339 -9.38 -2.58 10.81
CA ILE A 339 -10.46 -2.34 9.85
C ILE A 339 -11.80 -2.38 10.59
N GLY A 340 -12.53 -1.27 10.61
CA GLY A 340 -13.88 -1.22 11.19
C GLY A 340 -14.26 0.14 11.76
N ALA A 341 -15.36 0.16 12.52
CA ALA A 341 -15.81 1.36 13.24
C ALA A 341 -14.83 1.70 14.38
N VAL A 342 -14.56 2.99 14.58
CA VAL A 342 -13.66 3.44 15.64
C VAL A 342 -14.40 3.39 16.99
N PRO A 343 -13.88 2.67 17.99
CA PRO A 343 -14.47 2.60 19.32
C PRO A 343 -14.63 3.99 19.94
N GLY A 344 -15.67 4.14 20.77
CA GLY A 344 -15.95 5.43 21.43
C GLY A 344 -16.69 6.45 20.56
N VAL A 345 -16.88 6.18 19.27
CA VAL A 345 -17.73 6.97 18.36
C VAL A 345 -18.96 6.12 17.99
N ASP A 346 -20.17 6.66 18.19
CA ASP A 346 -21.40 5.89 18.00
C ASP A 346 -21.78 5.73 16.52
N LYS A 347 -21.39 6.69 15.67
CA LYS A 347 -21.69 6.67 14.24
C LYS A 347 -20.71 7.49 13.41
N GLY A 348 -20.34 6.97 12.24
CA GLY A 348 -19.72 7.76 11.18
C GLY A 348 -18.20 7.87 11.22
N LEU A 349 -17.49 7.13 12.08
CA LEU A 349 -16.02 7.08 12.05
C LEU A 349 -15.51 5.65 11.87
N TYR A 350 -14.69 5.45 10.84
CA TYR A 350 -14.13 4.17 10.45
C TYR A 350 -12.63 4.31 10.24
N ILE A 351 -11.90 3.21 10.43
CA ILE A 351 -10.46 3.11 10.17
C ILE A 351 -10.19 1.89 9.29
N ALA A 352 -9.23 2.00 8.37
CA ALA A 352 -8.75 0.90 7.54
C ALA A 352 -7.27 1.11 7.24
N THR A 353 -6.38 0.47 8.00
CA THR A 353 -4.92 0.66 7.91
C THR A 353 -4.15 -0.55 8.46
N GLY A 354 -2.81 -0.50 8.41
CA GLY A 354 -1.95 -1.53 9.03
C GLY A 354 -1.70 -2.77 8.18
N HIS A 355 -1.87 -2.69 6.86
CA HIS A 355 -1.77 -3.85 5.95
C HIS A 355 -0.34 -4.31 5.64
N SER A 356 0.70 -3.71 6.24
CA SER A 356 2.11 -4.05 6.02
C SER A 356 2.44 -4.21 4.52
N CYS A 357 3.12 -5.29 4.12
CA CYS A 357 3.43 -5.64 2.73
C CYS A 357 2.20 -6.12 1.92
N TRP A 358 1.10 -6.48 2.58
CA TRP A 358 -0.09 -7.07 1.94
C TRP A 358 -1.12 -6.03 1.46
N GLY A 359 -0.82 -4.73 1.56
CA GLY A 359 -1.77 -3.65 1.23
C GLY A 359 -2.31 -3.69 -0.20
N ILE A 360 -1.48 -4.01 -1.21
CA ILE A 360 -1.96 -4.12 -2.60
C ILE A 360 -2.88 -5.33 -2.77
N LEU A 361 -2.49 -6.48 -2.22
CA LEU A 361 -3.32 -7.68 -2.27
C LEU A 361 -4.67 -7.43 -1.61
N ASN A 362 -4.69 -6.95 -0.36
CA ASN A 362 -5.90 -6.86 0.47
C ASN A 362 -6.74 -5.58 0.28
N GLY A 363 -6.25 -4.62 -0.50
CA GLY A 363 -6.91 -3.33 -0.70
C GLY A 363 -8.34 -3.43 -1.25
N PRO A 364 -8.58 -4.15 -2.36
CA PRO A 364 -9.93 -4.33 -2.91
C PRO A 364 -10.93 -4.90 -1.92
N ALA A 365 -10.62 -6.01 -1.24
CA ALA A 365 -11.56 -6.60 -0.27
C ALA A 365 -11.75 -5.72 0.97
N THR A 366 -10.71 -5.03 1.43
CA THR A 366 -10.83 -4.05 2.52
C THR A 366 -11.79 -2.91 2.12
N GLY A 367 -11.63 -2.37 0.92
CA GLY A 367 -12.48 -1.29 0.41
C GLY A 367 -13.93 -1.71 0.23
N LEU A 368 -14.17 -2.91 -0.29
CA LEU A 368 -15.51 -3.49 -0.40
C LEU A 368 -16.15 -3.66 0.99
N GLY A 369 -15.42 -4.26 1.92
CA GLY A 369 -15.91 -4.50 3.29
C GLY A 369 -16.26 -3.21 4.03
N ILE A 370 -15.41 -2.18 3.94
CA ILE A 370 -15.69 -0.86 4.54
C ILE A 370 -16.91 -0.20 3.89
N ALA A 371 -17.04 -0.26 2.56
CA ALA A 371 -18.18 0.33 1.86
C ALA A 371 -19.50 -0.34 2.27
N GLU A 372 -19.53 -1.67 2.36
CA GLU A 372 -20.68 -2.44 2.83
C GLU A 372 -21.00 -2.14 4.30
N LEU A 373 -19.98 -2.05 5.16
CA LEU A 373 -20.16 -1.73 6.57
C LEU A 373 -20.81 -0.35 6.76
N ILE A 374 -20.41 0.65 5.98
CA ILE A 374 -20.98 2.02 6.04
C ILE A 374 -22.43 2.05 5.56
N VAL A 375 -22.72 1.41 4.43
CA VAL A 375 -24.03 1.56 3.77
C VAL A 375 -25.06 0.55 4.28
N GLU A 376 -24.65 -0.68 4.54
CA GLU A 376 -25.53 -1.80 4.88
C GLU A 376 -25.44 -2.21 6.36
N GLY A 377 -24.40 -1.77 7.09
CA GLY A 377 -24.16 -2.17 8.49
C GLY A 377 -23.70 -3.63 8.65
N LYS A 378 -23.41 -4.32 7.55
CA LYS A 378 -22.92 -5.70 7.49
C LYS A 378 -21.95 -5.86 6.32
N THR A 379 -21.15 -6.92 6.32
CA THR A 379 -20.10 -7.13 5.31
C THR A 379 -20.18 -8.52 4.71
N THR A 380 -19.84 -8.64 3.42
CA THR A 380 -19.63 -9.92 2.73
C THR A 380 -18.21 -10.45 2.92
N VAL A 381 -17.32 -9.60 3.43
CA VAL A 381 -15.95 -9.93 3.84
C VAL A 381 -15.94 -10.10 5.36
N ASP A 382 -15.32 -11.17 5.86
CA ASP A 382 -15.10 -11.32 7.31
C ASP A 382 -14.03 -10.32 7.78
N LEU A 383 -14.45 -9.36 8.61
CA LEU A 383 -13.58 -8.34 9.20
C LEU A 383 -13.42 -8.50 10.72
N THR A 384 -13.97 -9.56 11.33
CA THR A 384 -14.03 -9.70 12.80
C THR A 384 -12.64 -9.70 13.43
N ALA A 385 -11.67 -10.37 12.80
CA ALA A 385 -10.29 -10.40 13.28
C ALA A 385 -9.57 -9.05 13.18
N PHE A 386 -10.13 -8.08 12.44
CA PHE A 386 -9.53 -6.76 12.18
C PHE A 386 -10.20 -5.63 12.97
N ASP A 387 -11.18 -5.94 13.81
CA ASP A 387 -11.92 -4.96 14.62
C ASP A 387 -10.98 -4.04 15.42
N PRO A 388 -11.10 -2.70 15.30
CA PRO A 388 -10.27 -1.77 16.06
C PRO A 388 -10.44 -1.86 17.59
N ALA A 389 -11.52 -2.47 18.07
CA ALA A 389 -11.75 -2.73 19.50
C ALA A 389 -10.65 -3.60 20.14
N ARG A 390 -9.89 -4.38 19.34
CA ARG A 390 -8.70 -5.12 19.82
C ARG A 390 -7.66 -4.23 20.50
N TYR A 391 -7.67 -2.94 20.15
CA TYR A 391 -6.71 -1.94 20.63
C TYR A 391 -7.36 -0.82 21.45
N SER A 392 -8.55 -1.07 21.99
CA SER A 392 -9.19 -0.10 22.86
C SER A 392 -8.50 -0.04 24.22
N PHE A 393 -8.24 1.16 24.73
CA PHE A 393 -7.92 1.35 26.14
C PHE A 393 -9.07 0.79 26.97
N LYS A 394 -8.80 -0.17 27.86
CA LYS A 394 -9.80 -0.65 28.82
C LYS A 394 -10.28 0.57 29.61
N LYS A 395 -11.59 0.82 29.65
CA LYS A 395 -12.16 1.72 30.66
C LYS A 395 -11.80 1.11 32.02
N ASN A 396 -10.97 1.80 32.80
CA ASN A 396 -10.93 1.54 34.23
C ASN A 396 -12.33 1.89 34.75
N ASN A 397 -13.06 0.87 35.19
CA ASN A 397 -14.36 1.03 35.86
C ASN A 397 -14.22 1.85 37.14
#